data_AF-A0A7X7ZQ08-F1
#
_entry.id   AF-A0A7X7ZQ08-F1
#
_cell.length_a   1.000
_cell.length_b   1.000
_cell.length_c   1.000
_cell.angle_alpha   90.00
_cell.angle_beta   90.00
_cell.angle_gamma   90.00
#
_symmetry.space_group_name_H-M   'P 1'
#
loop_
_entity.id
_entity.type
_entity.pdbx_description
1 polymer ?
#
loop_
_entity_poly.entity_id
_entity_poly.type
_entity_poly.pdbx_seq_one_letter_code
_entity_poly.pdbx_strand_id
1 'polypeptide(L)'
;MNAYKDDAEKLLKLVGGRQNIAAVSHCMTRMRFALKDPEKADIKGIEALDVVKGSFTQAGQFQVIIGNDVANFYNEFIAISGIEDANKEEVKSAARANQNVLQRIMGAIAEIFAPLIPAIIVGGLILGFRNCIDSIYFFNNGTQTLVDISQFWSGVDSFLWLIGEAVFQLGIPVGICWSVTRKMGGTQMLGIVLGL
;
A
#
# COMPACT_ATOMS: atom_id res chain seq x y z
N MET A 1 7.84 -26.28 27.28
CA MET A 1 7.98 -24.82 27.12
C MET A 1 6.68 -24.31 26.54
N ASN A 2 5.76 -23.82 27.37
CA ASN A 2 4.51 -23.15 26.98
C ASN A 2 4.65 -21.68 27.39
N ALA A 3 5.68 -20.99 26.90
CA ALA A 3 6.01 -19.66 27.43
C ALA A 3 4.99 -18.59 27.02
N TYR A 4 4.17 -18.85 26.00
CA TYR A 4 3.27 -17.86 25.43
C TYR A 4 1.78 -18.25 25.47
N LYS A 5 1.44 -19.43 26.02
CA LYS A 5 0.05 -19.92 26.05
C LYS A 5 -0.88 -19.02 26.86
N ASP A 6 -0.45 -18.62 28.06
CA ASP A 6 -1.22 -17.72 28.93
C ASP A 6 -1.47 -16.36 28.25
N ASP A 7 -0.47 -15.83 27.54
CA ASP A 7 -0.59 -14.55 26.85
C ASP A 7 -1.40 -14.65 25.56
N ALA A 8 -1.33 -15.78 24.85
CA ALA A 8 -2.18 -16.07 23.71
C ALA A 8 -3.65 -16.25 24.10
N GLU A 9 -3.94 -16.91 25.23
CA GLU A 9 -5.31 -17.01 25.77
C GLU A 9 -5.85 -15.67 26.24
N LYS A 10 -5.04 -14.87 26.94
CA LYS A 10 -5.42 -13.49 27.32
C LYS A 10 -5.67 -12.64 26.09
N LEU A 11 -4.79 -12.70 25.08
CA LEU A 11 -4.96 -11.96 23.84
C LEU A 11 -6.25 -12.38 23.13
N LEU A 12 -6.57 -13.68 23.07
CA LEU A 12 -7.83 -14.18 22.50
C LEU A 12 -9.07 -13.63 23.22
N LYS A 13 -9.03 -13.50 24.55
CA LYS A 13 -10.13 -12.89 25.32
C LYS A 13 -10.23 -11.39 25.06
N LEU A 14 -9.10 -10.70 25.04
CA LEU A 14 -9.02 -9.25 24.86
C LEU A 14 -9.41 -8.81 23.45
N VAL A 15 -9.20 -9.63 22.41
CA VAL A 15 -9.69 -9.35 21.05
C VAL A 15 -11.20 -9.66 20.85
N GLY A 16 -11.93 -10.02 21.91
CA GLY A 16 -13.36 -10.30 21.84
C GLY A 16 -13.71 -11.76 21.50
N GLY A 17 -12.74 -12.67 21.62
CA GLY A 17 -12.91 -14.11 21.42
C GLY A 17 -12.82 -14.57 19.96
N ARG A 18 -12.80 -15.91 19.77
CA ARG A 18 -12.70 -16.56 18.45
C ARG A 18 -13.75 -16.04 17.45
N GLN A 19 -14.96 -15.78 17.92
CA GLN A 19 -16.07 -15.34 17.08
C GLN A 19 -15.85 -13.96 16.45
N ASN A 20 -15.02 -13.12 17.09
CA ASN A 20 -14.68 -11.79 16.61
C ASN A 20 -13.52 -11.79 15.60
N ILE A 21 -12.76 -12.87 15.49
CA ILE A 21 -11.65 -12.99 14.54
C ILE A 21 -12.20 -13.58 13.24
N ALA A 22 -12.17 -12.80 12.17
CA ALA A 22 -12.55 -13.28 10.85
C ALA A 22 -11.39 -14.03 10.17
N ALA A 23 -10.17 -13.53 10.32
CA ALA A 23 -8.97 -14.16 9.77
C ALA A 23 -7.71 -13.64 10.49
N VAL A 24 -6.67 -14.47 10.60
CA VAL A 24 -5.41 -14.10 11.26
C VAL A 24 -4.22 -14.50 10.43
N SER A 25 -3.25 -13.60 10.27
CA SER A 25 -1.97 -13.87 9.62
C SER A 25 -0.82 -13.28 10.43
N HIS A 26 0.40 -13.73 10.14
CA HIS A 26 1.60 -13.16 10.74
C HIS A 26 2.60 -12.70 9.68
N CYS A 27 3.47 -11.78 10.09
CA CYS A 27 4.68 -11.38 9.39
C CYS A 27 5.87 -11.70 10.30
N MET A 28 7.06 -11.18 9.99
CA MET A 28 8.27 -11.48 10.77
C MET A 28 8.25 -10.87 12.18
N THR A 29 7.57 -9.74 12.38
CA THR A 29 7.55 -9.03 13.67
C THR A 29 6.16 -8.63 14.17
N ARG A 30 5.11 -8.91 13.39
CA ARG A 30 3.73 -8.47 13.66
C ARG A 30 2.72 -9.56 13.34
N MET A 31 1.70 -9.67 14.18
CA MET A 31 0.47 -10.39 13.87
C MET A 31 -0.58 -9.43 13.32
N ARG A 32 -1.37 -9.89 12.37
CA ARG A 32 -2.46 -9.13 11.74
C ARG A 32 -3.76 -9.91 11.88
N PHE A 33 -4.72 -9.28 12.53
CA PHE A 33 -6.06 -9.78 12.73
C PHE A 33 -7.02 -8.98 11.85
N ALA A 34 -7.82 -9.67 11.05
CA ALA A 34 -9.04 -9.13 10.51
C ALA A 34 -10.14 -9.41 11.54
N LEU A 35 -10.55 -8.39 12.29
CA LEU A 35 -11.65 -8.51 13.26
C LEU A 35 -12.98 -8.23 12.57
N LYS A 36 -14.06 -8.86 13.02
CA LYS A 36 -15.44 -8.56 12.61
C LYS A 36 -16.00 -7.33 13.30
N ASP A 37 -15.55 -7.06 14.52
CA ASP A 37 -15.95 -5.91 15.29
C ASP A 37 -14.71 -5.36 16.05
N PRO A 38 -14.11 -4.26 15.58
CA PRO A 38 -12.94 -3.68 16.21
C PRO A 38 -13.26 -3.04 17.57
N GLU A 39 -14.53 -2.71 17.88
CA GLU A 39 -14.91 -2.09 19.16
C GLU A 39 -14.88 -3.09 20.32
N LYS A 40 -14.98 -4.39 20.03
CA LYS A 40 -14.86 -5.47 21.02
C LYS A 40 -13.42 -5.78 21.41
N ALA A 41 -12.43 -5.19 20.75
CA ALA A 41 -11.03 -5.38 21.09
C ALA A 41 -10.59 -4.39 22.17
N ASP A 42 -10.12 -4.89 23.30
CA ASP A 42 -9.54 -4.08 24.37
C ASP A 42 -8.07 -3.76 24.06
N ILE A 43 -7.88 -2.65 23.35
CA ILE A 43 -6.56 -2.15 22.92
C ILE A 43 -5.63 -1.93 24.13
N LYS A 44 -6.16 -1.38 25.24
CA LYS A 44 -5.36 -1.09 26.44
C LYS A 44 -4.92 -2.35 27.14
N GLY A 45 -5.81 -3.34 27.23
CA GLY A 45 -5.47 -4.65 27.79
C GLY A 45 -4.45 -5.41 26.93
N ILE A 46 -4.51 -5.26 25.60
CA ILE A 46 -3.57 -5.91 24.67
C ILE A 46 -2.18 -5.27 24.77
N GLU A 47 -2.09 -3.95 24.90
CA GLU A 47 -0.81 -3.24 25.07
C GLU A 47 -0.19 -3.43 26.46
N ALA A 48 -0.97 -3.86 27.45
CA ALA A 48 -0.47 -4.17 28.78
C ALA A 48 0.16 -5.58 28.89
N LEU A 49 0.11 -6.40 27.84
CA LEU A 49 0.78 -7.69 27.81
C LEU A 49 2.29 -7.50 27.59
N ASP A 50 3.13 -8.15 28.40
CA ASP A 50 4.60 -8.05 28.32
C ASP A 50 5.15 -8.44 26.93
N VAL A 51 4.43 -9.31 26.22
CA VAL A 51 4.79 -9.81 24.89
C VAL A 51 4.45 -8.81 23.78
N VAL A 52 3.57 -7.84 24.04
CA VAL A 52 3.09 -6.87 23.06
C VAL A 52 3.87 -5.56 23.20
N LYS A 53 4.57 -5.19 22.13
CA LYS A 53 5.32 -3.92 22.04
C LYS A 53 4.47 -2.76 21.53
N GLY A 54 3.23 -3.03 21.12
CA GLY A 54 2.26 -2.03 20.69
C GLY A 54 1.20 -2.62 19.76
N SER A 55 0.09 -1.91 19.62
CA SER A 55 -1.00 -2.29 18.71
C SER A 55 -1.42 -1.13 17.82
N PHE A 56 -1.90 -1.42 16.61
CA PHE A 56 -2.42 -0.39 15.71
C PHE A 56 -3.50 -0.95 14.79
N THR A 57 -4.56 -0.15 14.60
CA THR A 57 -5.63 -0.47 13.66
C THR A 57 -5.40 0.32 12.37
N GLN A 58 -5.13 -0.38 11.27
CA GLN A 58 -4.94 0.25 9.96
C GLN A 58 -5.73 -0.49 8.90
N ALA A 59 -6.49 0.27 8.12
CA ALA A 59 -7.24 -0.24 6.98
C ALA A 59 -8.17 -1.45 7.30
N GLY A 60 -8.84 -1.43 8.47
CA GLY A 60 -9.71 -2.53 8.91
C GLY A 60 -8.98 -3.77 9.41
N GLN A 61 -7.64 -3.71 9.54
CA GLN A 61 -6.81 -4.76 10.14
C GLN A 61 -6.28 -4.28 11.49
N PHE A 62 -6.51 -5.07 12.53
CA PHE A 62 -5.91 -4.88 13.85
C PHE A 62 -4.54 -5.57 13.87
N GLN A 63 -3.47 -4.83 14.10
CA GLN A 63 -2.10 -5.35 14.06
C GLN A 63 -1.47 -5.25 15.44
N VAL A 64 -0.85 -6.34 15.88
CA VAL A 64 -0.17 -6.43 17.18
C VAL A 64 1.31 -6.70 16.92
N ILE A 65 2.17 -5.87 17.49
CA ILE A 65 3.63 -5.99 17.39
C ILE A 65 4.09 -6.84 18.56
N ILE A 66 4.65 -8.01 18.27
CA ILE A 66 5.19 -8.92 19.30
C ILE A 66 6.72 -8.97 19.23
N GLY A 67 7.29 -8.95 18.01
CA GLY A 67 8.74 -9.02 17.79
C GLY A 67 9.17 -10.31 17.10
N ASN A 68 10.43 -10.72 17.27
CA ASN A 68 11.03 -11.83 16.51
C ASN A 68 10.38 -13.20 16.80
N ASP A 69 9.75 -13.37 17.97
CA ASP A 69 9.11 -14.63 18.38
C ASP A 69 7.66 -14.77 17.90
N VAL A 70 7.20 -13.90 16.98
CA VAL A 70 5.84 -13.93 16.42
C VAL A 70 5.45 -15.30 15.86
N ALA A 71 6.38 -16.01 15.22
CA ALA A 71 6.07 -17.30 14.60
C ALA A 71 5.69 -18.35 15.67
N ASN A 72 6.40 -18.37 16.79
CA ASN A 72 6.13 -19.29 17.90
C ASN A 72 4.80 -18.93 18.59
N PHE A 73 4.59 -17.62 18.84
CA PHE A 73 3.34 -17.12 19.41
C PHE A 73 2.14 -17.42 18.51
N TYR A 74 2.27 -17.23 17.19
CA TYR A 74 1.21 -17.49 16.21
C TYR A 74 0.81 -18.96 16.19
N ASN A 75 1.78 -19.89 16.21
CA ASN A 75 1.51 -21.32 16.25
C ASN A 75 0.75 -21.73 17.53
N GLU A 76 1.15 -21.19 18.69
CA GLU A 76 0.41 -21.40 19.95
C GLU A 76 -0.99 -20.77 19.89
N PHE A 77 -1.12 -19.58 19.31
CA PHE A 77 -2.39 -18.87 19.16
C PHE A 77 -3.37 -19.61 18.24
N ILE A 78 -2.91 -20.17 17.12
CA ILE A 78 -3.75 -21.02 16.25
C ILE A 78 -4.17 -22.29 16.99
N ALA A 79 -3.25 -22.94 17.70
CA ALA A 79 -3.55 -24.16 18.44
C ALA A 79 -4.61 -23.92 19.54
N ILE A 80 -4.59 -22.76 20.20
CA ILE A 80 -5.54 -22.37 21.26
C ILE A 80 -6.87 -21.87 20.69
N SER A 81 -6.82 -21.02 19.67
CA SER A 81 -8.02 -20.41 19.08
C SER A 81 -8.78 -21.39 18.18
N GLY A 82 -8.10 -22.40 17.64
CA GLY A 82 -8.61 -23.39 16.69
C GLY A 82 -9.09 -22.78 15.36
N ILE A 83 -8.67 -21.55 15.06
CA ILE A 83 -8.95 -20.83 13.81
C ILE A 83 -7.99 -21.37 12.76
N GLU A 84 -8.51 -21.77 11.60
CA GLU A 84 -7.68 -22.21 10.47
C GLU A 84 -6.77 -21.06 10.00
N ASP A 85 -5.53 -21.42 9.64
CA ASP A 85 -4.53 -20.50 9.10
C ASP A 85 -5.09 -19.83 7.83
N ALA A 86 -5.55 -18.60 7.97
CA ALA A 86 -6.17 -17.85 6.89
C ALA A 86 -5.07 -17.17 6.08
N ASN A 87 -5.09 -17.37 4.76
CA ASN A 87 -4.07 -16.79 3.90
C ASN A 87 -4.15 -15.25 3.93
N LYS A 88 -3.05 -14.56 3.61
CA LYS A 88 -2.97 -13.08 3.58
C LYS A 88 -4.06 -12.44 2.71
N GLU A 89 -4.56 -13.14 1.70
CA GLU A 89 -5.67 -12.69 0.86
C GLU A 89 -7.03 -12.74 1.57
N GLU A 90 -7.28 -13.75 2.38
CA GLU A 90 -8.52 -13.91 3.15
C GLU A 90 -8.60 -12.87 4.28
N VAL A 91 -7.46 -12.61 4.94
CA VAL A 91 -7.33 -11.51 5.92
C VAL A 91 -7.59 -10.15 5.29
N LYS A 92 -7.12 -9.92 4.05
CA LYS A 92 -7.43 -8.69 3.32
C LYS A 92 -8.91 -8.59 2.93
N SER A 93 -9.53 -9.69 2.52
CA SER A 93 -10.95 -9.73 2.13
C SER A 93 -11.87 -9.45 3.32
N ALA A 94 -11.62 -10.11 4.46
CA ALA A 94 -12.38 -9.90 5.69
C ALA A 94 -12.19 -8.48 6.26
N ALA A 95 -10.98 -7.93 6.20
CA ALA A 95 -10.72 -6.55 6.61
C ALA A 95 -11.46 -5.53 5.73
N ARG A 96 -11.55 -5.75 4.41
CA ARG A 96 -12.33 -4.91 3.49
C ARG A 96 -13.83 -4.92 3.78
N ALA A 97 -14.36 -5.98 4.37
CA ALA A 97 -15.76 -6.05 4.78
C ALA A 97 -16.05 -5.13 5.98
N ASN A 98 -15.04 -4.86 6.80
CA ASN A 98 -15.16 -4.06 8.01
C ASN A 98 -14.67 -2.61 7.86
N GLN A 99 -14.30 -2.20 6.64
CA GLN A 99 -13.95 -0.82 6.35
C GLN A 99 -15.19 -0.01 5.97
N ASN A 100 -15.28 1.22 6.48
CA ASN A 100 -16.25 2.20 6.01
C ASN A 100 -16.22 2.30 4.48
N VAL A 101 -17.39 2.44 3.84
CA VAL A 101 -17.53 2.50 2.37
C VAL A 101 -16.56 3.52 1.75
N LEU A 102 -16.37 4.67 2.40
CA LEU A 102 -15.39 5.69 1.99
C LEU A 102 -13.94 5.18 2.04
N GLN A 103 -13.53 4.49 3.10
CA GLN A 103 -12.20 3.89 3.20
C GLN A 103 -11.99 2.77 2.18
N ARG A 104 -13.04 1.99 1.89
CA ARG A 104 -13.00 0.94 0.87
C ARG A 104 -12.84 1.52 -0.53
N ILE A 105 -13.50 2.64 -0.83
CA ILE A 105 -13.34 3.41 -2.07
C ILE A 105 -11.94 4.05 -2.15
N MET A 106 -11.46 4.66 -1.06
CA MET A 106 -10.12 5.27 -1.02
C MET A 106 -9.00 4.24 -1.16
N GLY A 107 -9.10 3.10 -0.47
CA GLY A 107 -8.16 1.98 -0.64
C GLY A 107 -8.24 1.40 -2.05
N ALA A 108 -9.45 1.36 -2.60
CA ALA A 108 -9.66 0.97 -3.98
C ALA A 108 -8.96 1.89 -4.99
N ILE A 109 -9.00 3.20 -4.78
CA ILE A 109 -8.31 4.21 -5.61
C ILE A 109 -6.79 4.10 -5.38
N ALA A 110 -6.34 4.00 -4.14
CA ALA A 110 -4.92 3.89 -3.80
C ALA A 110 -4.25 2.67 -4.45
N GLU A 111 -4.93 1.52 -4.52
CA GLU A 111 -4.42 0.33 -5.21
C GLU A 111 -4.31 0.49 -6.73
N ILE A 112 -5.14 1.35 -7.34
CA ILE A 112 -5.07 1.68 -8.77
C ILE A 112 -3.87 2.59 -9.03
N PHE A 113 -3.63 3.58 -8.17
CA PHE A 113 -2.54 4.56 -8.38
C PHE A 113 -1.18 4.11 -7.86
N ALA A 114 -1.09 3.19 -6.89
CA ALA A 114 0.19 2.77 -6.32
C ALA A 114 1.23 2.30 -7.35
N PRO A 115 0.87 1.52 -8.39
CA PRO A 115 1.81 1.16 -9.46
C PRO A 115 2.22 2.34 -10.36
N LEU A 116 1.41 3.40 -10.44
CA LEU A 116 1.67 4.58 -11.27
C LEU A 116 2.54 5.63 -10.57
N ILE A 117 2.62 5.63 -9.24
CA ILE A 117 3.36 6.62 -8.46
C ILE A 117 4.81 6.77 -8.96
N PRO A 118 5.62 5.70 -9.14
CA PRO A 118 7.00 5.84 -9.60
C PRO A 118 7.10 6.48 -10.99
N ALA A 119 6.20 6.12 -11.91
CA ALA A 119 6.17 6.68 -13.26
C ALA A 119 5.84 8.17 -13.25
N ILE A 120 4.84 8.59 -12.47
CA ILE A 120 4.44 9.99 -12.32
C ILE A 120 5.57 10.82 -11.70
N ILE A 121 6.25 10.29 -10.68
CA ILE A 121 7.38 10.99 -10.03
C ILE A 121 8.52 11.19 -11.03
N VAL A 122 8.93 10.13 -11.74
CA VAL A 122 10.04 10.21 -12.71
C VAL A 122 9.68 11.13 -13.87
N GLY A 123 8.48 10.99 -14.44
CA GLY A 123 8.01 11.88 -15.51
C GLY A 123 7.97 13.34 -15.04
N GLY A 124 7.44 13.60 -13.84
CA GLY A 124 7.35 14.94 -13.28
C GLY A 124 8.71 15.59 -13.04
N LEU A 125 9.70 14.83 -12.57
CA LEU A 125 11.08 15.31 -12.40
C LEU A 125 11.74 15.60 -13.75
N ILE A 126 11.52 14.77 -14.77
CA ILE A 126 12.05 14.98 -16.13
C ILE A 126 11.46 16.27 -16.73
N LEU A 127 10.13 16.45 -16.66
CA LEU A 127 9.49 17.67 -17.14
C LEU A 127 9.85 18.89 -16.29
N GLY A 128 10.05 18.73 -14.98
CA GLY A 128 10.52 19.81 -14.11
C GLY A 128 11.93 20.28 -14.50
N PHE A 129 12.84 19.33 -14.73
CA PHE A 129 14.19 19.60 -15.23
C PHE A 129 14.15 20.27 -16.61
N ARG A 130 13.25 19.80 -17.49
CA ARG A 130 12.99 20.42 -18.79
C ARG A 130 12.58 21.90 -18.65
N ASN A 131 11.59 22.20 -17.81
CA ASN A 131 11.16 23.58 -17.55
C ASN A 131 12.32 24.46 -17.05
N CYS A 132 13.29 23.90 -16.33
CA CYS A 132 14.48 24.65 -15.92
C CYS A 132 15.40 25.02 -17.10
N ILE A 133 15.46 24.21 -18.15
CA ILE A 133 16.30 24.43 -19.33
C ILE A 133 15.59 25.33 -20.35
N ASP A 134 14.29 25.10 -20.55
CA ASP A 134 13.47 25.77 -21.57
C ASP A 134 12.85 27.08 -21.08
N SER A 135 12.43 27.17 -19.81
CA SER A 135 11.63 28.31 -19.33
C SER A 135 12.40 29.31 -18.46
N ILE A 136 13.69 29.04 -18.16
CA ILE A 136 14.52 29.97 -17.38
C ILE A 136 15.45 30.76 -18.30
N TYR A 137 15.11 32.03 -18.50
CA TYR A 137 15.90 33.00 -19.26
C TYR A 137 17.15 33.45 -18.50
N PHE A 138 18.17 32.59 -18.42
CA PHE A 138 19.40 32.89 -17.68
C PHE A 138 20.44 33.69 -18.47
N PHE A 139 20.35 33.70 -19.81
CA PHE A 139 21.43 34.21 -20.64
C PHE A 139 20.99 35.38 -21.53
N ASN A 140 21.92 36.31 -21.73
CA ASN A 140 21.77 37.51 -22.54
C ASN A 140 20.64 38.46 -22.07
N ASN A 141 20.76 39.04 -20.87
CA ASN A 141 19.80 40.01 -20.30
C ASN A 141 18.34 39.51 -20.18
N GLY A 142 18.11 38.20 -20.05
CA GLY A 142 16.79 37.64 -19.78
C GLY A 142 15.91 37.41 -21.02
N THR A 143 16.50 37.36 -22.22
CA THR A 143 15.76 37.12 -23.48
C THR A 143 16.09 35.80 -24.17
N GLN A 144 17.06 35.01 -23.71
CA GLN A 144 17.43 33.73 -24.33
C GLN A 144 17.47 32.59 -23.31
N THR A 145 16.89 31.45 -23.70
CA THR A 145 16.89 30.21 -22.92
C THR A 145 18.14 29.40 -23.25
N LEU A 146 18.50 28.39 -22.44
CA LEU A 146 19.66 27.53 -22.77
C LEU A 146 19.48 26.78 -24.09
N VAL A 147 18.22 26.54 -24.47
CA VAL A 147 17.78 25.89 -25.72
C VAL A 147 18.14 26.74 -26.94
N ASP A 148 18.03 28.07 -26.84
CA ASP A 148 18.31 29.01 -27.95
C ASP A 148 19.80 29.23 -28.22
N ILE A 149 20.66 28.95 -27.24
CA ILE A 149 22.10 29.25 -27.31
C ILE A 149 22.91 28.06 -27.84
N SER A 150 22.42 26.83 -27.64
CA SER A 150 23.12 25.63 -28.09
C SER A 150 22.18 24.58 -28.67
N GLN A 151 22.48 24.16 -29.89
CA GLN A 151 21.84 23.03 -30.55
C GLN A 151 21.86 21.74 -29.70
N PHE A 152 22.84 21.60 -28.80
CA PHE A 152 22.91 20.49 -27.85
C PHE A 152 21.77 20.54 -26.82
N TRP A 153 21.51 21.69 -26.18
CA TRP A 153 20.45 21.84 -25.19
C TRP A 153 19.05 21.76 -25.81
N SER A 154 18.90 22.20 -27.07
CA SER A 154 17.67 21.99 -27.84
C SER A 154 17.39 20.52 -28.17
N GLY A 155 18.43 19.75 -28.49
CA GLY A 155 18.31 18.30 -28.65
C GLY A 155 17.95 17.58 -27.35
N VAL A 156 18.55 17.99 -26.23
CA VAL A 156 18.23 17.45 -24.89
C VAL A 156 16.80 17.81 -24.48
N ASP A 157 16.33 19.04 -24.71
CA ASP A 157 14.94 19.43 -24.44
C ASP A 157 13.95 18.56 -25.22
N SER A 158 14.17 18.43 -26.54
CA SER A 158 13.29 17.63 -27.42
C SER A 158 13.26 16.15 -27.01
N PHE A 159 14.41 15.60 -26.60
CA PHE A 159 14.50 14.21 -26.12
C PHE A 159 13.77 14.01 -24.79
N LEU A 160 13.96 14.93 -23.83
CA LEU A 160 13.28 14.88 -22.53
C LEU A 160 11.77 15.11 -22.67
N TRP A 161 11.35 15.95 -23.63
CA TRP A 161 9.96 16.16 -23.97
C TRP A 161 9.29 14.88 -24.46
N LEU A 162 9.93 14.15 -25.39
CA LEU A 162 9.39 12.88 -25.89
C LEU A 162 9.16 11.86 -24.77
N ILE A 163 10.11 11.74 -23.83
CA ILE A 163 9.98 10.83 -22.68
C ILE A 163 8.87 11.32 -21.73
N GLY A 164 8.83 12.61 -21.46
CA GLY A 164 7.80 13.21 -20.60
C GLY A 164 6.39 13.01 -21.17
N GLU A 165 6.19 13.32 -22.45
CA GLU A 165 4.91 13.17 -23.15
C GLU A 165 4.51 11.68 -23.22
N ALA A 166 5.44 10.77 -23.51
CA ALA A 166 5.16 9.34 -23.48
C ALA A 166 4.69 8.85 -22.09
N VAL A 167 5.29 9.35 -21.01
CA VAL A 167 4.89 8.96 -19.65
C VAL A 167 3.53 9.55 -19.26
N PHE A 168 3.28 10.83 -19.53
CA PHE A 168 2.05 11.50 -19.10
C PHE A 168 0.85 11.24 -20.02
N GLN A 169 1.06 11.21 -21.32
CA GLN A 169 -0.03 11.12 -22.30
C GLN A 169 -0.40 9.68 -22.65
N LEU A 170 0.58 8.79 -22.71
CA LEU A 170 0.38 7.36 -22.97
C LEU A 170 0.48 6.53 -21.68
N GLY A 171 1.53 6.74 -20.89
CA GLY A 171 1.81 5.92 -19.70
C GLY A 171 0.75 6.00 -18.61
N ILE A 172 0.21 7.19 -18.32
CA ILE A 172 -0.80 7.36 -17.27
C ILE A 172 -2.15 6.75 -17.69
N PRO A 173 -2.75 7.06 -18.86
CA PRO A 173 -4.01 6.44 -19.27
C PRO A 173 -3.92 4.92 -19.41
N VAL A 174 -2.86 4.41 -20.04
CA VAL A 174 -2.57 2.96 -20.12
C VAL A 174 -2.43 2.35 -18.73
N GLY A 175 -1.66 2.98 -17.85
CA GLY A 175 -1.44 2.49 -16.49
C GLY A 175 -2.71 2.45 -15.65
N ILE A 176 -3.59 3.44 -15.80
CA ILE A 176 -4.89 3.49 -15.11
C ILE A 176 -5.81 2.38 -15.64
N CYS A 177 -6.00 2.27 -16.96
CA CYS A 177 -6.86 1.24 -17.55
C CYS A 177 -6.34 -0.18 -17.25
N TRP A 178 -5.02 -0.38 -17.28
CA TRP A 178 -4.40 -1.64 -16.84
C TRP A 178 -4.66 -1.93 -15.36
N SER A 179 -4.50 -0.94 -14.47
CA SER A 179 -4.70 -1.14 -13.03
C SER A 179 -6.16 -1.39 -12.68
N VAL A 180 -7.10 -0.74 -13.37
CA VAL A 180 -8.55 -0.94 -13.22
C VAL A 180 -8.95 -2.34 -13.69
N THR A 181 -8.53 -2.75 -14.89
CA THR A 181 -8.87 -4.08 -15.43
C THR A 181 -8.28 -5.21 -14.59
N ARG A 182 -7.03 -5.08 -14.13
CA ARG A 182 -6.40 -6.01 -13.19
C ARG A 182 -7.22 -6.18 -11.91
N LYS A 183 -7.83 -5.09 -11.43
CA LYS A 183 -8.62 -5.11 -10.20
C LYS A 183 -10.04 -5.63 -10.37
N MET A 184 -10.65 -5.41 -11.54
CA MET A 184 -11.97 -5.95 -11.88
C MET A 184 -11.90 -7.43 -12.32
N GLY A 185 -10.72 -8.05 -12.31
CA GLY A 185 -10.52 -9.44 -12.72
C GLY A 185 -10.57 -9.66 -14.24
N GLY A 186 -10.47 -8.58 -15.03
CA GLY A 186 -10.43 -8.64 -16.48
C GLY A 186 -9.03 -8.91 -17.04
N THR A 187 -8.94 -9.16 -18.34
CA THR A 187 -7.67 -9.39 -19.03
C THR A 187 -6.85 -8.09 -19.07
N GLN A 188 -5.63 -8.14 -18.55
CA GLN A 188 -4.73 -6.98 -18.48
C GLN A 188 -4.43 -6.38 -19.86
N MET A 189 -4.44 -7.20 -20.91
CA MET A 189 -4.23 -6.77 -22.29
C MET A 189 -5.35 -5.85 -22.77
N LEU A 190 -6.60 -6.07 -22.34
CA LEU A 190 -7.73 -5.21 -22.66
C LEU A 190 -7.58 -3.82 -22.01
N GLY A 191 -7.01 -3.77 -20.81
CA GLY A 191 -6.69 -2.51 -20.13
C GLY A 191 -5.59 -1.71 -20.83
N ILE A 192 -4.59 -2.38 -21.40
CA ILE A 192 -3.53 -1.70 -22.16
C ILE A 192 -4.09 -1.15 -23.47
N VAL A 193 -4.88 -1.95 -24.21
CA VAL A 193 -5.49 -1.53 -25.48
C VAL A 193 -6.50 -0.40 -25.31
N LEU A 194 -7.25 -0.38 -24.20
CA LEU A 194 -8.19 0.71 -23.89
C LEU A 194 -7.51 2.04 -23.51
N GLY A 195 -6.26 1.98 -23.04
CA GLY A 195 -5.53 3.17 -22.61
C GLY A 195 -4.54 3.72 -23.65
N LEU A 196 -4.25 2.95 -24.70
CA LEU A 196 -3.51 3.38 -25.90
C LEU A 196 -4.40 4.28 -26.77
#